data_AF-A0A914VVV9-F1
#
_entry.id   AF-A0A914VVV9-F1
#
_cell.length_a   1.000
_cell.length_b   1.000
_cell.length_c   1.000
_cell.angle_alpha   90.00
_cell.angle_beta   90.00
_cell.angle_gamma   90.00
#
_symmetry.space_group_name_H-M   'P 1'
#
loop_
_entity.id
_entity.type
_entity.pdbx_description
1 polymer ?
#
loop_
_entity_poly.entity_id
_entity_poly.type
_entity_poly.pdbx_seq_one_letter_code
_entity_poly.pdbx_strand_id
1 'polypeptide(L)'
;MCRALVAILLVVVIVATAVTSNKLRCVHGELESDRCVCEDNYIGQRCNRQMHCSTFMRNFNGTCIACELGWTGPFCDSIVCHTEYGTPTKDLLMCECIEPAIGSHCTNLTTSNIYLHYNRRMAEFWGPLGAIVIIPMIACFVLCERASEKRQEKRIERVMADMKEAAGDQQVEQLLDREPKGP
;
A
#
# COMPACT_ATOMS: atom_id res chain seq x y z
N MET A 1 -47.19 26.71 -10.79
CA MET A 1 -46.64 25.33 -10.72
C MET A 1 -46.22 24.73 -12.09
N CYS A 2 -46.28 25.45 -13.21
CA CYS A 2 -46.09 24.83 -14.55
C CYS A 2 -44.75 25.08 -15.28
N ARG A 3 -43.76 25.76 -14.70
CA ARG A 3 -42.47 25.98 -15.38
C ARG A 3 -41.42 24.92 -15.05
N ALA A 4 -41.38 24.46 -13.80
CA ALA A 4 -40.45 23.43 -13.35
C ALA A 4 -40.78 22.05 -13.95
N LEU A 5 -42.07 21.69 -14.04
CA LEU A 5 -42.51 20.42 -14.65
C LEU A 5 -42.18 20.34 -16.15
N VAL A 6 -42.33 21.45 -16.88
CA VAL A 6 -42.00 21.53 -18.32
C VAL A 6 -40.48 21.45 -18.53
N ALA A 7 -39.69 22.09 -17.66
CA ALA A 7 -38.23 21.98 -17.72
C ALA A 7 -37.74 20.55 -17.42
N ILE A 8 -38.33 19.88 -16.42
CA ILE A 8 -37.99 18.49 -16.10
C ILE A 8 -38.37 17.55 -17.25
N LEU A 9 -39.55 17.71 -17.86
CA LEU A 9 -39.97 16.94 -19.04
C LEU A 9 -39.03 17.14 -20.23
N LEU A 10 -38.60 18.38 -20.50
CA LEU A 10 -37.64 18.67 -21.56
C LEU A 10 -36.28 18.01 -21.30
N VAL A 11 -35.78 18.05 -20.06
CA VAL A 11 -34.51 17.40 -19.70
C VAL A 11 -34.63 15.88 -19.86
N VAL A 12 -35.73 15.26 -19.43
CA VAL A 12 -35.94 13.81 -19.59
C VAL A 12 -36.02 13.42 -21.07
N VAL A 13 -36.69 14.21 -21.92
CA VAL A 13 -36.76 13.98 -23.37
C VAL A 13 -35.40 14.15 -24.05
N ILE A 14 -34.59 15.12 -23.63
CA ILE A 14 -33.23 15.32 -24.15
C ILE A 14 -32.32 14.15 -23.73
N VAL A 15 -32.44 13.67 -22.49
CA VAL A 15 -31.67 12.51 -22.01
C VAL A 15 -32.12 11.21 -22.68
N ALA A 16 -33.41 11.05 -22.98
CA ALA A 16 -33.93 9.88 -23.68
C ALA A 16 -33.55 9.85 -25.17
N THR A 17 -33.43 11.00 -25.82
CA THR A 17 -32.96 11.08 -27.23
C THR A 17 -31.43 11.01 -27.35
N ALA A 18 -30.70 11.28 -26.26
CA ALA A 18 -29.26 11.08 -26.15
C ALA A 18 -28.84 9.63 -25.84
N VAL A 19 -29.77 8.67 -25.90
CA VAL A 19 -29.43 7.24 -25.91
C VAL A 19 -28.66 6.97 -27.20
N THR A 20 -27.34 6.99 -27.03
CA THR A 20 -26.34 6.85 -28.08
C THR A 20 -26.59 5.59 -28.87
N SER A 21 -26.83 5.75 -30.17
CA SER A 21 -26.71 4.68 -31.14
C SER A 21 -25.35 3.99 -30.95
N ASN A 22 -25.36 2.75 -30.47
CA ASN A 22 -24.18 1.89 -30.38
C ASN A 22 -23.82 1.44 -31.80
N LYS A 23 -23.35 2.39 -32.62
CA LYS A 23 -22.85 2.08 -33.96
C LYS A 23 -21.66 1.14 -33.80
N LEU A 24 -21.73 -0.04 -34.41
CA LEU A 24 -20.64 -0.99 -34.44
C LEU A 24 -19.41 -0.28 -35.00
N ARG A 25 -18.37 -0.18 -34.18
CA ARG A 25 -17.08 0.43 -34.54
C ARG A 25 -16.01 -0.64 -34.55
N CYS A 26 -15.36 -0.79 -35.69
CA CYS A 26 -14.19 -1.63 -35.89
C CYS A 26 -12.94 -0.85 -35.44
N VAL A 27 -12.02 -1.50 -34.72
CA VAL A 27 -10.80 -0.88 -34.22
C VAL A 27 -9.69 -0.95 -35.27
N HIS A 28 -9.42 -2.15 -35.79
CA HIS A 28 -8.42 -2.43 -36.83
C HIS A 28 -9.08 -3.14 -38.02
N GLY A 29 -9.80 -2.38 -38.83
CA GLY A 29 -10.56 -2.93 -39.95
C GLY A 29 -11.66 -2.00 -40.45
N GLU A 30 -12.31 -2.45 -41.52
CA GLU A 30 -13.36 -1.70 -42.19
C GLU A 30 -14.74 -2.32 -41.91
N LEU A 31 -15.76 -1.47 -41.87
CA LEU A 31 -17.14 -1.89 -41.67
C LEU A 31 -17.75 -2.18 -43.05
N GLU A 32 -18.00 -3.45 -43.34
CA GLU A 32 -18.64 -3.90 -44.56
C GLU A 32 -19.94 -4.63 -44.22
N SER A 33 -21.07 -4.11 -44.69
CA SER A 33 -22.40 -4.75 -44.55
C SER A 33 -22.71 -5.25 -43.13
N ASP A 34 -22.55 -4.38 -42.12
CA ASP A 34 -22.79 -4.64 -40.68
C ASP A 34 -21.82 -5.62 -39.98
N ARG A 35 -20.72 -5.99 -40.62
CA ARG A 35 -19.63 -6.75 -39.99
C ARG A 35 -18.31 -6.01 -40.12
N CYS A 36 -17.44 -6.15 -39.11
CA CYS A 36 -16.06 -5.72 -39.22
C CYS A 36 -15.25 -6.75 -39.98
N VAL A 37 -14.64 -6.32 -41.09
CA VAL A 37 -13.60 -7.07 -41.80
C VAL A 37 -12.26 -6.60 -41.22
N CYS A 38 -11.59 -7.50 -40.52
CA CYS A 38 -10.36 -7.17 -39.81
C CYS A 38 -9.15 -7.11 -40.73
N GLU A 39 -8.22 -6.22 -40.41
CA GLU A 39 -6.90 -6.18 -41.01
C GLU A 39 -6.10 -7.45 -40.68
N ASP A 40 -5.06 -7.72 -41.48
CA ASP A 40 -4.17 -8.86 -41.27
C ASP A 40 -3.62 -8.87 -39.83
N ASN A 41 -3.67 -10.05 -39.19
CA ASN A 41 -3.28 -10.29 -37.80
C ASN A 41 -4.23 -9.73 -36.72
N TYR A 42 -5.41 -9.23 -37.06
CA TYR A 42 -6.43 -8.86 -36.07
C TYR A 42 -7.68 -9.74 -36.17
N ILE A 43 -8.31 -9.97 -35.02
CA ILE A 43 -9.51 -10.82 -34.89
C ILE A 43 -10.49 -10.27 -33.85
N GLY A 44 -11.69 -10.85 -33.84
CA GLY A 44 -12.78 -10.51 -32.95
C GLY A 44 -13.88 -9.72 -33.67
N GLN A 45 -15.06 -9.62 -33.06
CA GLN A 45 -16.21 -8.94 -33.67
C GLN A 45 -15.95 -7.46 -34.00
N ARG A 46 -14.97 -6.85 -33.31
CA ARG A 46 -14.58 -5.45 -33.51
C ARG A 46 -13.10 -5.31 -33.89
N CYS A 47 -12.43 -6.40 -34.26
CA CYS A 47 -11.00 -6.42 -34.61
C CYS A 47 -10.11 -5.80 -33.52
N ASN A 48 -10.43 -6.11 -32.26
CA ASN A 48 -9.76 -5.56 -31.09
C ASN A 48 -8.67 -6.48 -30.53
N ARG A 49 -8.62 -7.76 -30.96
CA ARG A 49 -7.62 -8.73 -30.51
C ARG A 49 -6.58 -8.94 -31.59
N GLN A 50 -5.30 -8.88 -31.22
CA GLN A 50 -4.19 -9.13 -32.12
C GLN A 50 -3.78 -10.61 -32.04
N MET A 51 -3.39 -11.18 -33.17
CA MET A 51 -2.90 -12.55 -33.28
C MET A 51 -1.39 -12.58 -33.05
N HIS A 52 -0.95 -13.35 -32.05
CA HIS A 52 0.47 -13.50 -31.66
C HIS A 52 1.05 -14.84 -32.13
N CYS A 53 1.23 -14.93 -33.44
CA CYS A 53 1.63 -16.17 -34.08
C CYS A 53 3.13 -16.18 -34.34
N SER A 54 3.80 -17.25 -33.93
CA SER A 54 5.27 -17.38 -33.99
C SER A 54 5.85 -17.20 -35.39
N THR A 55 5.05 -17.46 -36.42
CA THR A 55 5.43 -17.30 -37.83
C THR A 55 4.28 -16.68 -38.63
N PHE A 56 4.61 -16.18 -39.82
CA PHE A 56 3.64 -15.68 -40.80
C PHE A 56 2.79 -16.79 -41.44
N MET A 57 3.15 -18.06 -41.23
CA MET A 57 2.40 -19.19 -41.78
C MET A 57 1.09 -19.40 -41.03
N ARG A 58 0.03 -19.66 -41.78
CA ARG A 58 -1.34 -19.89 -41.29
C ARG A 58 -1.83 -21.22 -41.84
N ASN A 59 -2.69 -21.89 -41.08
CA ASN A 59 -3.45 -23.02 -41.60
C ASN A 59 -4.48 -22.53 -42.62
N PHE A 60 -5.04 -23.44 -43.42
CA PHE A 60 -6.09 -23.12 -44.40
C PHE A 60 -7.33 -22.43 -43.79
N ASN A 61 -7.60 -22.67 -42.51
CA ASN A 61 -8.70 -22.04 -41.77
C ASN A 61 -8.36 -20.64 -41.22
N GLY A 62 -7.18 -20.10 -41.54
CA GLY A 62 -6.68 -18.84 -41.01
C GLY A 62 -6.16 -18.90 -39.57
N THR A 63 -6.16 -20.09 -38.94
CA THR A 63 -5.57 -20.30 -37.60
C THR A 63 -4.05 -20.33 -37.65
N CYS A 64 -3.42 -20.14 -36.51
CA CYS A 64 -1.97 -20.14 -36.41
C CYS A 64 -1.41 -21.55 -36.26
N ILE A 65 -0.26 -21.81 -36.89
CA ILE A 65 0.43 -23.11 -36.79
C ILE A 65 1.04 -23.27 -35.40
N ALA A 66 1.63 -22.20 -34.87
CA ALA A 66 2.18 -22.15 -33.52
C ALA A 66 2.14 -20.72 -32.97
N CYS A 67 1.94 -20.59 -31.65
CA CYS A 67 1.87 -19.31 -30.95
C CYS A 67 3.24 -18.81 -30.49
N GLU A 68 3.36 -17.50 -30.35
CA GLU A 68 4.46 -16.89 -29.63
C GLU A 68 4.46 -17.32 -28.16
N LEU A 69 5.62 -17.25 -27.52
CA LEU A 69 5.75 -17.58 -26.10
C LEU A 69 4.84 -16.67 -25.26
N GLY A 70 4.02 -17.28 -24.40
CA GLY A 70 3.07 -16.55 -23.56
C GLY A 70 1.70 -16.29 -24.19
N TRP A 71 1.41 -16.85 -25.38
CA TRP A 71 0.10 -16.76 -26.03
C TRP A 71 -0.49 -18.14 -26.32
N THR A 72 -1.82 -18.22 -26.33
CA THR A 72 -2.57 -19.47 -26.53
C THR A 72 -3.85 -19.24 -27.33
N GLY A 73 -4.50 -20.33 -27.71
CA GLY A 73 -5.71 -20.36 -28.53
C GLY A 73 -5.44 -20.65 -30.01
N PRO A 74 -6.49 -20.93 -30.80
CA PRO A 74 -6.36 -21.28 -32.21
C PRO A 74 -5.80 -20.14 -33.07
N PHE A 75 -5.99 -18.89 -32.64
CA PHE A 75 -5.47 -17.70 -33.30
C PHE A 75 -4.36 -17.00 -32.50
N CYS A 76 -3.88 -17.64 -31.41
CA CYS A 76 -2.89 -17.08 -30.50
C CYS A 76 -3.26 -15.68 -30.00
N ASP A 77 -4.54 -15.50 -29.67
CA ASP A 77 -5.14 -14.20 -29.32
C ASP A 77 -5.42 -14.06 -27.82
N SER A 78 -5.11 -15.10 -27.03
CA SER A 78 -5.30 -15.12 -25.59
C SER A 78 -3.96 -15.18 -24.87
N ILE A 79 -3.73 -14.26 -23.94
CA ILE A 79 -2.50 -14.21 -23.14
C ILE A 79 -2.50 -15.35 -22.10
N VAL A 80 -1.33 -15.95 -21.91
CA VAL A 80 -1.07 -16.91 -20.83
C VAL A 80 -0.37 -16.18 -19.69
N CYS A 81 -1.03 -16.14 -18.53
CA CYS A 81 -0.50 -15.56 -17.31
C CYS A 81 0.13 -16.64 -16.42
N HIS A 82 1.02 -16.24 -15.52
CA HIS A 82 1.54 -17.14 -14.48
C HIS A 82 0.40 -17.62 -13.57
N THR A 83 0.29 -18.94 -13.36
CA THR A 83 -0.86 -19.57 -12.69
C THR A 83 -1.08 -19.14 -11.25
N GLU A 84 -0.02 -18.81 -10.53
CA GLU A 84 -0.10 -18.44 -9.09
C GLU A 84 -0.18 -16.93 -8.85
N TYR A 85 0.31 -16.13 -9.81
CA TYR A 85 0.57 -14.70 -9.60
C TYR A 85 -0.15 -13.81 -10.61
N GLY A 86 -0.99 -14.35 -11.49
CA GLY A 86 -1.71 -13.53 -12.46
C GLY A 86 -3.00 -14.17 -12.95
N THR A 87 -3.99 -13.32 -13.21
CA THR A 87 -5.25 -13.71 -13.86
C THR A 87 -5.44 -12.90 -15.14
N PRO A 88 -5.92 -13.53 -16.24
CA PRO A 88 -6.18 -12.78 -17.47
C PRO A 88 -7.37 -11.83 -17.30
N THR A 89 -7.26 -10.63 -17.86
CA THR A 89 -8.37 -9.67 -17.93
C THR A 89 -9.51 -10.21 -18.82
N LYS A 90 -10.72 -9.64 -18.72
CA LYS A 90 -11.90 -10.04 -19.52
C LYS A 90 -11.66 -10.10 -21.02
N ASP A 91 -10.81 -9.22 -21.53
CA ASP A 91 -10.47 -9.14 -22.96
C ASP A 91 -9.37 -10.14 -23.36
N LEU A 92 -8.79 -10.88 -22.42
CA LEU A 92 -7.74 -11.91 -22.62
C LEU A 92 -6.43 -11.37 -23.24
N LEU A 93 -6.21 -10.05 -23.23
CA LEU A 93 -5.03 -9.41 -23.84
C LEU A 93 -3.93 -9.07 -22.83
N MET A 94 -4.26 -9.00 -21.55
CA MET A 94 -3.35 -8.58 -20.49
C MET A 94 -3.53 -9.44 -19.24
N CYS A 95 -2.47 -9.54 -18.44
CA CYS A 95 -2.49 -10.21 -17.14
C CYS A 95 -2.58 -9.19 -16.01
N GLU A 96 -3.51 -9.39 -15.10
CA GLU A 96 -3.57 -8.70 -13.83
C GLU A 96 -2.70 -9.45 -12.83
N CYS A 97 -1.51 -8.89 -12.54
CA CYS A 97 -0.56 -9.51 -11.63
C CYS A 97 -0.88 -9.23 -10.17
N ILE A 98 -0.70 -10.25 -9.34
CA ILE A 98 -0.77 -10.17 -7.89
C ILE A 98 0.64 -9.88 -7.37
N GLU A 99 0.78 -8.89 -6.49
CA GLU A 99 2.06 -8.60 -5.83
C GLU A 99 2.62 -9.87 -5.15
N PRO A 100 3.95 -10.11 -5.21
CA PRO A 100 5.01 -9.22 -5.69
C PRO A 100 5.42 -9.41 -7.16
N ALA A 101 4.69 -10.22 -7.94
CA ALA A 101 5.06 -10.53 -9.32
C ALA A 101 4.80 -9.36 -10.27
N ILE A 102 5.69 -9.19 -11.27
CA ILE A 102 5.61 -8.13 -12.27
C ILE A 102 5.83 -8.72 -13.67
N GLY A 103 5.51 -7.94 -14.70
CA GLY A 103 5.76 -8.25 -16.12
C GLY A 103 4.45 -8.50 -16.87
N SER A 104 4.51 -8.55 -18.20
CA SER A 104 3.33 -8.78 -19.05
C SER A 104 2.63 -10.11 -18.77
N HIS A 105 3.38 -11.14 -18.36
CA HIS A 105 2.87 -12.48 -18.02
C HIS A 105 2.96 -12.81 -16.52
N CYS A 106 3.29 -11.84 -15.66
CA CYS A 106 3.45 -12.02 -14.20
C CYS A 106 4.48 -13.08 -13.79
N THR A 107 5.56 -13.22 -14.56
CA THR A 107 6.62 -14.22 -14.31
C THR A 107 7.85 -13.64 -13.61
N ASN A 108 8.02 -12.31 -13.61
CA ASN A 108 9.21 -11.68 -13.05
C ASN A 108 9.03 -11.40 -11.56
N LEU A 109 9.74 -12.15 -10.73
CA LEU A 109 9.87 -11.91 -9.30
C LEU A 109 11.27 -11.34 -9.03
N THR A 110 11.36 -10.03 -8.76
CA THR A 110 12.62 -9.42 -8.33
C THR A 110 12.73 -9.47 -6.81
N THR A 111 13.94 -9.68 -6.31
CA THR A 111 14.24 -9.68 -4.87
C THR A 111 13.78 -8.38 -4.20
N SER A 112 13.98 -7.24 -4.86
CA SER A 112 13.52 -5.93 -4.38
C SER A 112 12.00 -5.90 -4.12
N ASN A 113 11.19 -6.42 -5.05
CA ASN A 113 9.74 -6.41 -4.90
C ASN A 113 9.26 -7.37 -3.81
N ILE A 114 9.92 -8.54 -3.71
CA ILE A 114 9.66 -9.50 -2.63
C ILE A 114 9.94 -8.83 -1.27
N TYR A 115 11.12 -8.25 -1.11
CA TYR A 115 11.49 -7.57 0.15
C TYR A 115 10.57 -6.41 0.45
N LEU A 116 10.21 -5.59 -0.53
CA LEU A 116 9.28 -4.47 -0.34
C LEU A 116 7.90 -4.97 0.12
N HIS A 117 7.36 -6.00 -0.53
CA HIS A 117 6.05 -6.57 -0.21
C HIS A 117 6.04 -7.13 1.23
N TYR A 118 7.03 -7.93 1.60
CA TYR A 118 7.12 -8.48 2.97
C TYR A 118 7.43 -7.39 4.00
N ASN A 119 8.30 -6.43 3.72
CA ASN A 119 8.60 -5.34 4.65
C ASN A 119 7.39 -4.45 4.90
N ARG A 120 6.60 -4.14 3.85
CA ARG A 120 5.35 -3.39 3.99
C ARG A 120 4.33 -4.18 4.81
N ARG A 121 4.15 -5.47 4.52
CA ARG A 121 3.27 -6.38 5.26
C ARG A 121 3.67 -6.47 6.73
N MET A 122 4.97 -6.62 7.00
CA MET A 122 5.52 -6.67 8.35
C MET A 122 5.39 -5.32 9.06
N ALA A 123 5.62 -4.19 8.38
CA ALA A 123 5.42 -2.87 8.97
C ALA A 123 3.95 -2.62 9.34
N GLU A 124 3.01 -3.04 8.49
CA GLU A 124 1.57 -2.88 8.72
C GLU A 124 1.06 -3.74 9.88
N PHE A 125 1.54 -4.99 10.00
CA PHE A 125 1.12 -5.91 11.07
C PHE A 125 1.95 -5.80 12.37
N TRP A 126 3.27 -5.72 12.26
CA TRP A 126 4.20 -5.80 13.40
C TRP A 126 4.78 -4.44 13.84
N GLY A 127 4.70 -3.42 12.98
CA GLY A 127 5.08 -2.04 13.33
C GLY A 127 4.41 -1.52 14.61
N PRO A 128 3.06 -1.57 14.75
CA PRO A 128 2.39 -1.10 15.96
C PRO A 128 2.68 -1.98 17.19
N LEU A 129 2.84 -3.30 17.02
CA LEU A 129 3.14 -4.22 18.13
C LEU A 129 4.51 -3.91 18.77
N GLY A 130 5.52 -3.64 17.95
CA GLY A 130 6.83 -3.20 18.46
C GLY A 130 6.75 -1.88 19.23
N ALA A 131 5.99 -0.91 18.72
CA ALA A 131 5.77 0.37 19.38
C ALA A 131 5.02 0.24 20.72
N ILE A 132 4.00 -0.61 20.78
CA ILE A 132 3.21 -0.86 22.00
C ILE A 132 4.07 -1.48 23.11
N VAL A 133 5.11 -2.25 22.79
CA VAL A 133 5.99 -2.86 23.81
C VAL A 133 7.16 -1.95 24.18
N ILE A 134 7.80 -1.32 23.19
CA ILE A 134 9.02 -0.53 23.41
C ILE A 134 8.70 0.82 24.08
N ILE A 135 7.63 1.50 23.68
CA ILE A 135 7.31 2.84 24.20
C ILE A 135 7.02 2.81 25.72
N PRO A 136 6.21 1.88 26.27
CA PRO A 136 5.98 1.79 27.71
C PRO A 136 7.25 1.42 28.48
N MET A 137 8.11 0.55 27.93
CA MET A 137 9.38 0.20 28.56
C MET A 137 10.29 1.41 28.71
N ILE A 138 10.42 2.24 27.67
CA ILE A 138 11.19 3.48 27.71
C ILE A 138 10.56 4.47 28.71
N ALA A 139 9.23 4.62 28.70
CA ALA A 139 8.54 5.51 29.63
C ALA A 139 8.75 5.07 31.09
N CYS A 140 8.63 3.77 31.39
CA CYS A 140 8.92 3.21 32.70
C CYS A 140 10.37 3.48 33.12
N PHE A 141 11.34 3.29 32.22
CA PHE A 141 12.75 3.55 32.49
C PHE A 141 13.00 5.01 32.91
N VAL A 142 12.49 5.97 32.13
CA VAL A 142 12.64 7.41 32.43
C VAL A 142 11.94 7.80 33.74
N LEU A 143 10.77 7.22 34.03
CA LEU A 143 10.07 7.45 35.30
C LEU A 143 10.86 6.90 36.50
N CYS A 144 11.47 5.72 36.35
CA CYS A 144 12.31 5.11 37.37
C CYS A 144 13.56 5.94 37.64
N GLU A 145 14.21 6.45 36.60
CA GLU A 145 15.40 7.29 36.70
C GLU A 145 15.10 8.58 37.48
N ARG A 146 14.07 9.33 37.08
CA ARG A 146 13.63 10.54 37.79
C ARG A 146 13.24 10.28 39.24
N ALA A 147 12.61 9.14 39.52
CA ALA A 147 12.27 8.76 40.89
C ALA A 147 13.51 8.36 41.72
N SER A 148 14.58 7.87 41.07
CA SER A 148 15.85 7.56 41.73
C SER A 148 16.61 8.83 42.11
N GLU A 149 16.68 9.82 41.21
CA GLU A 149 17.33 11.10 41.43
C GLU A 149 16.68 11.87 42.57
N LYS A 150 15.34 11.98 42.56
CA LYS A 150 14.57 12.60 43.65
C LYS A 150 14.81 11.93 45.02
N ARG A 151 15.11 10.62 45.02
CA ARG A 151 15.44 9.89 46.27
C ARG A 151 16.87 10.17 46.73
N GLN A 152 17.81 10.41 45.80
CA GLN A 152 19.16 10.82 46.14
C GLN A 152 19.19 12.24 46.71
N GLU A 153 18.51 13.18 46.08
CA GLU A 153 18.41 14.57 46.56
C GLU A 153 17.87 14.62 47.99
N LYS A 154 16.75 13.93 48.26
CA LYS A 154 16.16 13.85 49.62
C LYS A 154 17.05 13.18 50.66
N ARG A 155 18.01 12.34 50.28
CA ARG A 155 18.99 11.77 51.22
C ARG A 155 20.07 12.78 51.55
N ILE A 156 20.55 13.50 50.55
CA ILE A 156 21.58 14.54 50.72
C ILE A 156 21.02 15.69 51.57
N GLU A 157 19.79 16.15 51.32
CA GLU A 157 19.14 17.20 52.11
C GLU A 157 19.02 16.84 53.60
N ARG A 158 18.65 15.60 53.92
CA ARG A 158 18.58 15.13 55.31
C ARG A 158 19.93 15.12 55.99
N VAL A 159 20.95 14.57 55.32
CA VAL A 159 22.31 14.53 55.86
C VAL A 159 22.86 15.96 56.10
N MET A 160 22.59 16.90 55.20
CA MET A 160 23.00 18.30 55.40
C MET A 160 22.24 18.98 56.55
N ALA A 161 20.96 18.67 56.73
CA ALA A 161 20.16 19.19 57.85
C ALA A 161 20.68 18.65 59.20
N ASP A 162 20.92 17.35 59.29
CA ASP A 162 21.44 16.70 60.51
C ASP A 162 22.84 17.25 60.87
N MET A 163 23.71 17.47 59.88
CA MET A 163 25.03 18.06 60.10
C MET A 163 24.94 19.51 60.61
N LYS A 164 23.96 20.29 60.14
CA LYS A 164 23.77 21.68 60.57
C LYS A 164 23.28 21.77 62.01
N GLU A 165 22.40 20.87 62.42
CA GLU A 165 21.91 20.77 63.80
C GLU A 165 23.04 20.38 64.75
N ALA A 166 23.79 19.31 64.42
CA ALA A 166 24.94 18.86 65.21
C ALA A 166 26.04 19.92 65.36
N ALA A 167 26.31 20.71 64.30
CA ALA A 167 27.28 21.80 64.36
C ALA A 167 26.81 22.95 65.28
N GLY A 168 25.51 23.23 65.32
CA GLY A 168 24.90 24.21 66.22
C GLY A 168 25.04 23.79 67.69
N ASP A 169 24.72 22.54 68.00
CA ASP A 169 24.85 21.97 69.35
C ASP A 169 26.30 22.04 69.85
N GLN A 170 27.28 21.66 69.02
CA GLN A 170 28.71 21.78 69.37
C GLN A 170 29.12 23.22 69.65
N GLN A 171 28.58 24.18 68.90
CA GLN A 171 28.92 25.59 69.08
C GLN A 171 28.34 26.16 70.39
N VAL A 172 27.14 25.71 70.78
CA VAL A 172 26.52 26.06 72.06
C VAL A 172 27.28 25.43 73.23
N GLU A 173 27.67 24.16 73.12
CA GLU A 173 28.45 23.45 74.13
C GLU A 173 29.81 24.12 74.37
N GLN A 174 30.50 24.53 73.30
CA GLN A 174 31.74 25.31 73.41
C GLN A 174 31.57 26.70 74.05
N LEU A 175 30.40 27.34 73.89
CA LEU A 175 30.11 28.63 74.52
C LEU A 175 29.82 28.47 76.01
N LEU A 176 29.11 27.41 76.40
CA LEU A 176 28.80 27.08 77.80
C LEU A 176 30.06 26.71 78.59
N ASP A 177 30.97 25.93 78.00
CA ASP A 177 32.25 25.58 78.63
C ASP A 177 33.22 26.77 78.77
N ARG A 178 32.99 27.85 78.01
CA ARG A 178 33.83 29.05 78.01
C ARG A 178 33.32 30.14 78.96
N GLU A 179 32.14 29.99 79.57
CA GLU A 179 31.73 30.88 80.64
C GLU A 179 32.61 30.66 81.89
N PRO A 180 33.31 31.70 82.38
CA PRO A 180 34.09 31.57 83.60
C PRO A 180 33.14 31.31 84.77
N LYS A 181 33.40 30.24 85.54
CA LYS A 181 32.79 30.05 86.86
C LYS A 181 33.00 31.34 87.65
N GLY A 182 31.93 32.11 87.81
CA GLY A 182 31.89 33.31 88.63
C GLY A 182 32.29 32.99 90.08
N PRO A 183 32.80 34.01 90.80
CA PRO A 183 33.56 33.88 92.04
C PRO A 183 32.86 33.10 93.16
#